data_AF-A0A838EV88-F1
#
_entry.id   AF-A0A838EV88-F1
#
_cell.length_a   1.000
_cell.length_b   1.000
_cell.length_c   1.000
_cell.angle_alpha   90.00
_cell.angle_beta   90.00
_cell.angle_gamma   90.00
#
_symmetry.space_group_name_H-M   'P 1'
#
loop_
_entity.id
_entity.type
_entity.pdbx_description
1 polymer ?
#
loop_
_entity_poly.entity_id
_entity_poly.type
_entity_poly.pdbx_seq_one_letter_code
_entity_poly.pdbx_strand_id
1 'polypeptide(L)'
;MTSIADSSVSIQTSSESVPSTPCWLGEVVLLVEHLCKQGVLPAINERVRFARRRFGQYEMIDFLAVLFGYAISGERTIEAFYERLAPFAEPFMALFNREQLPSRSALSRFLTSFPPAAVEALRALFLEDLLARPLTRIAAERRTAGPSRRTVGSLRHRWDA
;
A
#
# COMPACT_ATOMS: atom_id res chain seq x y z
N MET A 1 13.79 34.32 -37.67
CA MET A 1 12.85 33.22 -37.40
C MET A 1 13.52 32.28 -36.40
N THR A 2 12.90 32.10 -35.23
CA THR A 2 13.47 31.44 -34.05
C THR A 2 13.64 29.94 -34.29
N SER A 3 14.89 29.50 -34.43
CA SER A 3 15.27 28.08 -34.44
C SER A 3 14.75 27.43 -33.17
N ILE A 4 13.98 26.35 -33.33
CA ILE A 4 13.75 25.38 -32.26
C ILE A 4 15.14 24.91 -31.86
N ALA A 5 15.62 25.34 -30.69
CA ALA A 5 16.84 24.82 -30.14
C ALA A 5 16.65 23.31 -29.95
N ASP A 6 17.55 22.53 -30.56
CA ASP A 6 17.75 21.13 -30.24
C ASP A 6 17.82 21.00 -28.71
N SER A 7 16.74 20.53 -28.09
CA SER A 7 16.80 20.06 -26.72
C SER A 7 17.59 18.77 -26.75
N SER A 8 18.92 18.88 -26.71
CA SER A 8 19.81 17.72 -26.71
C SER A 8 19.57 16.93 -25.43
N VAL A 9 18.81 15.84 -25.54
CA VAL A 9 18.62 14.91 -24.43
C VAL A 9 19.92 14.13 -24.27
N SER A 10 20.71 14.47 -23.26
CA SER A 10 21.91 13.72 -22.88
C SER A 10 21.49 12.54 -21.98
N ILE A 11 21.52 11.33 -22.54
CA ILE A 11 21.26 10.09 -21.79
C ILE A 11 22.61 9.54 -21.34
N GLN A 12 22.87 9.58 -20.03
CA GLN A 12 24.04 8.96 -19.42
C GLN A 12 23.63 7.62 -18.81
N THR A 13 24.29 6.53 -19.20
CA THR A 13 24.12 5.19 -18.61
C THR A 13 25.34 4.83 -17.79
N SER A 14 25.16 4.42 -16.53
CA SER A 14 26.24 3.84 -15.71
C SER A 14 26.01 2.34 -15.52
N SER A 15 27.06 1.60 -15.13
CA SER A 15 26.95 0.20 -14.71
C SER A 15 26.38 0.04 -13.29
N GLU A 16 26.12 1.15 -12.58
CA GLU A 16 25.61 1.14 -11.22
C GLU A 16 24.07 1.08 -11.24
N SER A 17 23.51 0.09 -10.54
CA SER A 17 22.07 -0.04 -10.39
C SER A 17 21.55 1.06 -9.49
N VAL A 18 20.77 2.00 -10.05
CA VAL A 18 20.02 2.97 -9.25
C VAL A 18 18.83 2.26 -8.60
N PRO A 19 18.52 2.52 -7.32
CA PRO A 19 17.33 1.97 -6.69
C PRO A 19 16.06 2.37 -7.45
N SER A 20 15.33 1.38 -7.97
CA SER A 20 14.01 1.60 -8.56
C SER A 20 12.93 1.45 -7.50
N THR A 21 11.85 2.23 -7.63
CA THR A 21 10.69 2.09 -6.74
C THR A 21 10.18 0.64 -6.72
N PRO A 22 10.00 0.03 -5.53
CA PRO A 22 9.51 -1.34 -5.45
C PRO A 22 8.10 -1.44 -6.05
N CYS A 23 7.85 -2.49 -6.84
CA CYS A 23 6.56 -2.67 -7.51
C CYS A 23 5.38 -2.78 -6.52
N TRP A 24 5.62 -3.32 -5.33
CA TRP A 24 4.63 -3.45 -4.26
C TRP A 24 4.26 -2.11 -3.61
N LEU A 25 5.05 -1.04 -3.79
CA LEU A 25 4.78 0.25 -3.15
C LEU A 25 3.43 0.83 -3.62
N GLY A 26 3.08 0.63 -4.89
CA GLY A 26 1.78 1.06 -5.43
C GLY A 26 0.60 0.40 -4.71
N GLU A 27 0.72 -0.87 -4.33
CA GLU A 27 -0.34 -1.57 -3.57
C GLU A 27 -0.48 -0.99 -2.16
N VAL A 28 0.63 -0.62 -1.51
CA VAL A 28 0.60 0.07 -0.22
C VAL A 28 -0.13 1.39 -0.33
N VAL A 29 0.16 2.19 -1.37
CA VAL A 29 -0.52 3.48 -1.60
C VAL A 29 -2.04 3.29 -1.69
N LEU A 30 -2.50 2.32 -2.48
CA LEU A 30 -3.93 2.04 -2.65
C LEU A 30 -4.59 1.62 -1.33
N LEU A 31 -3.92 0.76 -0.56
CA LEU A 31 -4.42 0.32 0.74
C LEU A 31 -4.52 1.50 1.71
N VAL A 32 -3.46 2.31 1.83
CA VAL A 32 -3.43 3.46 2.73
C VAL A 32 -4.49 4.48 2.37
N GLU A 33 -4.62 4.82 1.08
CA GLU A 33 -5.65 5.74 0.60
C GLU A 33 -7.07 5.22 0.94
N HIS A 34 -7.29 3.92 0.78
CA HIS A 34 -8.56 3.28 1.13
C HIS A 34 -8.85 3.37 2.63
N LEU A 35 -7.89 3.02 3.47
CA LEU A 35 -8.02 3.07 4.93
C LEU A 35 -8.20 4.52 5.44
N CYS A 36 -7.53 5.49 4.81
CA CYS A 36 -7.73 6.91 5.07
C CYS A 36 -9.17 7.34 4.76
N LYS A 37 -9.67 7.05 3.55
CA LYS A 37 -11.04 7.40 3.13
C LYS A 37 -12.12 6.79 4.01
N GLN A 38 -11.85 5.63 4.60
CA GLN A 38 -12.76 4.93 5.51
C GLN A 38 -12.68 5.39 6.96
N GLY A 39 -11.74 6.28 7.29
CA GLY A 39 -11.51 6.75 8.66
C GLY A 39 -10.82 5.72 9.56
N VAL A 40 -10.27 4.64 8.99
CA VAL A 40 -9.64 3.55 9.74
C VAL A 40 -8.33 4.02 10.40
N LEU A 41 -7.46 4.72 9.68
CA LEU A 41 -6.19 5.20 10.25
C LEU A 41 -6.39 6.19 11.42
N PRO A 42 -7.27 7.21 11.32
CA PRO A 42 -7.63 8.04 12.47
C PRO A 42 -8.21 7.23 13.63
N ALA A 43 -9.13 6.30 13.36
CA ALA A 43 -9.75 5.48 14.39
C ALA A 43 -8.74 4.59 15.14
N ILE A 44 -7.70 4.10 14.46
CA ILE A 44 -6.60 3.34 15.09
C ILE A 44 -5.89 4.21 16.13
N ASN A 45 -5.53 5.45 15.77
CA ASN A 45 -4.86 6.37 16.70
C ASN A 45 -5.73 6.73 17.92
N GLU A 46 -7.03 6.84 17.73
CA GLU A 46 -7.97 7.22 18.80
C GLU A 46 -8.32 6.06 19.74
N ARG A 47 -8.62 4.90 19.16
CA ARG A 47 -9.21 3.75 19.88
C ARG A 47 -8.14 2.80 20.42
N VAL A 48 -7.00 2.68 19.75
CA VAL A 48 -5.96 1.75 20.18
C VAL A 48 -4.96 2.48 21.07
N ARG A 49 -5.28 2.51 22.37
CA ARG A 49 -4.46 3.17 23.37
C ARG A 49 -3.16 2.41 23.60
N PHE A 50 -2.05 3.08 23.34
CA PHE A 50 -0.70 2.62 23.64
C PHE A 50 -0.09 3.51 24.71
N ALA A 51 0.65 2.93 25.65
CA ALA A 51 1.31 3.73 26.69
C ALA A 51 2.46 4.55 26.06
N ARG A 52 2.16 5.81 25.69
CA ARG A 52 3.05 6.75 24.99
C ARG A 52 4.46 6.84 25.60
N ARG A 53 4.60 6.61 26.91
CA ARG A 53 5.89 6.64 27.63
C ARG A 53 6.89 5.54 27.23
N ARG A 54 6.47 4.40 26.66
CA ARG A 54 7.39 3.27 26.41
C ARG A 54 8.08 3.30 25.03
N PHE A 55 7.59 4.09 24.07
CA PHE A 55 8.00 4.01 22.65
C PHE A 55 8.55 5.31 22.06
N GLY A 56 8.73 6.34 22.90
CA GLY A 56 9.35 7.60 22.48
C GLY A 56 8.48 8.38 21.49
N GLN A 57 9.06 8.75 20.35
CA GLN A 57 8.43 9.55 19.29
C GLN A 57 7.50 8.73 18.37
N TYR A 58 7.51 7.39 18.47
CA TYR A 58 6.70 6.54 17.61
C TYR A 58 5.26 6.37 18.14
N GLU A 59 4.32 6.42 17.23
CA GLU A 59 2.91 6.09 17.41
C GLU A 59 2.59 4.74 16.75
N MET A 60 1.40 4.21 17.04
CA MET A 60 1.00 2.88 16.53
C MET A 60 1.06 2.80 15.00
N ILE A 61 0.66 3.87 14.33
CA ILE A 61 0.68 3.95 12.88
C ILE A 61 2.08 3.74 12.31
N ASP A 62 3.14 4.14 13.00
CA ASP A 62 4.50 3.95 12.50
C ASP A 62 4.84 2.45 12.35
N PHE A 63 4.44 1.66 13.34
CA PHE A 63 4.67 0.22 13.33
C PHE A 63 3.72 -0.51 12.38
N LEU A 64 2.45 -0.07 12.32
CA LEU A 64 1.50 -0.62 11.34
C LEU A 64 1.91 -0.32 9.90
N ALA A 65 2.48 0.85 9.63
CA ALA A 65 3.02 1.19 8.32
C ALA A 65 4.04 0.13 7.89
N VAL A 66 5.02 -0.16 8.76
CA VAL A 66 6.02 -1.21 8.50
C VAL A 66 5.38 -2.58 8.30
N LEU A 67 4.41 -2.96 9.14
CA LEU A 67 3.75 -4.28 9.04
C LEU A 67 2.90 -4.41 7.77
N PHE A 68 2.18 -3.37 7.35
CA PHE A 68 1.45 -3.36 6.09
C PHE A 68 2.41 -3.44 4.90
N GLY A 69 3.46 -2.61 4.90
CA GLY A 69 4.49 -2.65 3.87
C GLY A 69 5.12 -4.03 3.75
N TYR A 70 5.51 -4.64 4.88
CA TYR A 70 6.08 -5.98 4.90
C TYR A 70 5.10 -7.03 4.36
N ALA A 71 3.85 -7.03 4.83
CA ALA A 71 2.84 -7.99 4.39
C ALA A 71 2.54 -7.90 2.89
N ILE A 72 2.47 -6.68 2.35
CA ILE A 72 2.20 -6.42 0.92
C ILE A 72 3.44 -6.71 0.06
N SER A 73 4.63 -6.42 0.58
CA SER A 73 5.88 -6.59 -0.18
C SER A 73 6.17 -8.04 -0.58
N GLY A 74 5.66 -9.00 0.18
CA GLY A 74 5.96 -10.42 -0.02
C GLY A 74 7.43 -10.78 0.24
N GLU A 75 8.22 -9.90 0.85
CA GLU A 75 9.60 -10.19 1.20
C GLU A 75 9.67 -11.34 2.20
N ARG A 76 10.65 -12.23 2.04
CA ARG A 76 10.78 -13.44 2.87
C ARG A 76 11.18 -13.14 4.31
N THR A 77 11.83 -12.01 4.53
CA THR A 77 12.30 -11.59 5.85
C THR A 77 12.05 -10.10 6.02
N ILE A 78 11.85 -9.69 7.27
CA ILE A 78 11.69 -8.28 7.59
C ILE A 78 12.95 -7.47 7.28
N GLU A 79 14.12 -8.10 7.39
CA GLU A 79 15.41 -7.50 7.02
C GLU A 79 15.46 -7.14 5.53
N ALA A 80 15.10 -8.09 4.65
CA ALA A 80 15.05 -7.83 3.21
C ALA A 80 14.05 -6.71 2.87
N PHE A 81 12.94 -6.63 3.60
CA PHE A 81 12.00 -5.52 3.47
C PHE A 81 12.63 -4.17 3.85
N TYR A 82 13.32 -4.08 4.99
CA TYR A 82 14.00 -2.85 5.39
C TYR A 82 15.08 -2.43 4.40
N GLU A 83 15.83 -3.37 3.84
CA GLU A 83 16.84 -3.08 2.81
C GLU A 83 16.22 -2.51 1.53
N ARG A 84 15.16 -3.14 1.01
CA ARG A 84 14.45 -2.64 -0.18
C ARG A 84 13.72 -1.33 0.08
N LEU A 85 13.23 -1.12 1.29
CA LEU A 85 12.52 0.10 1.68
C LEU A 85 13.47 1.28 1.93
N ALA A 86 14.71 1.04 2.37
CA ALA A 86 15.62 2.09 2.83
C ALA A 86 15.74 3.30 1.87
N PRO A 87 15.88 3.13 0.53
CA PRO A 87 15.95 4.26 -0.40
C PRO A 87 14.65 5.06 -0.51
N PHE A 88 13.53 4.49 -0.07
CA PHE A 88 12.17 5.04 -0.17
C PHE A 88 11.51 5.22 1.19
N ALA A 89 12.28 5.20 2.29
CA ALA A 89 11.74 5.24 3.64
C ALA A 89 10.91 6.49 3.90
N GLU A 90 11.40 7.66 3.51
CA GLU A 90 10.70 8.93 3.66
C GLU A 90 9.37 8.98 2.87
N PRO A 91 9.34 8.76 1.53
CA PRO A 91 8.09 8.78 0.79
C PRO A 91 7.11 7.69 1.25
N PHE A 92 7.60 6.53 1.71
CA PHE A 92 6.77 5.49 2.28
C PHE A 92 6.10 5.93 3.58
N MET A 93 6.85 6.50 4.53
CA MET A 93 6.30 6.95 5.80
C MET A 93 5.34 8.13 5.61
N ALA A 94 5.59 8.99 4.63
CA ALA A 94 4.71 10.09 4.27
C ALA A 94 3.29 9.64 3.86
N LEU A 95 3.14 8.43 3.29
CA LEU A 95 1.81 7.86 2.99
C LEU A 95 0.93 7.76 4.24
N PHE A 96 1.56 7.48 5.39
CA PHE A 96 0.89 7.34 6.68
C PHE A 96 0.87 8.65 7.47
N ASN A 97 1.26 9.78 6.85
CA ASN A 97 1.44 11.08 7.49
C ASN A 97 2.48 11.03 8.64
N ARG A 98 3.57 10.28 8.43
CA ARG A 98 4.67 10.08 9.39
C ARG A 98 6.00 10.46 8.77
N GLU A 99 6.94 10.89 9.62
CA GLU A 99 8.26 11.36 9.18
C GLU A 99 9.37 10.33 9.40
N GLN A 100 9.18 9.38 10.33
CA GLN A 100 10.26 8.51 10.80
C GLN A 100 9.91 7.04 10.66
N LEU A 101 10.73 6.31 9.91
CA LEU A 101 10.65 4.85 9.82
C LEU A 101 11.14 4.25 11.15
N PRO A 102 10.34 3.41 11.84
CA PRO A 102 10.81 2.68 13.01
C PRO A 102 12.00 1.79 12.67
N SER A 103 13.04 1.81 13.50
CA SER A 103 14.15 0.86 13.35
C SER A 103 13.68 -0.58 13.60
N ARG A 104 14.42 -1.57 13.08
CA ARG A 104 14.18 -3.00 13.34
C ARG A 104 14.09 -3.31 14.84
N SER A 105 14.97 -2.72 15.64
CA SER A 105 14.96 -2.86 17.10
C SER A 105 13.74 -2.22 17.75
N ALA A 106 13.28 -1.07 17.26
CA ALA A 106 12.05 -0.44 17.73
C ALA A 106 10.83 -1.31 17.42
N LEU A 107 10.74 -1.86 16.21
CA LEU A 107 9.66 -2.78 15.82
C LEU A 107 9.68 -4.07 16.64
N SER A 108 10.85 -4.68 16.84
CA SER A 108 10.98 -5.89 17.67
C SER A 108 10.50 -5.64 19.11
N ARG A 109 10.93 -4.53 19.71
CA ARG A 109 10.45 -4.10 21.05
C ARG A 109 8.94 -3.85 21.06
N PHE A 110 8.41 -3.23 20.01
CA PHE A 110 6.97 -3.01 19.86
C PHE A 110 6.22 -4.33 19.85
N LEU A 111 6.58 -5.28 18.99
CA LEU A 111 5.94 -6.60 18.89
C LEU A 111 6.04 -7.39 20.21
N THR A 112 7.17 -7.29 20.91
CA THR A 112 7.40 -8.00 22.18
C THR A 112 6.54 -7.46 23.33
N SER A 113 6.15 -6.19 23.26
CA SER A 113 5.46 -5.49 24.34
C SER A 113 4.04 -5.05 23.97
N PHE A 114 3.55 -5.49 22.81
CA PHE A 114 2.26 -5.12 22.29
C PHE A 114 1.17 -5.66 23.24
N PRO A 115 0.45 -4.79 23.96
CA PRO A 115 -0.41 -5.23 25.04
C PRO A 115 -1.65 -5.93 24.45
N PRO A 116 -2.14 -7.01 25.09
CA PRO A 116 -3.30 -7.75 24.61
C PRO A 116 -4.53 -6.86 24.37
N ALA A 117 -4.76 -5.85 25.22
CA ALA A 117 -5.86 -4.90 25.04
C ALA A 117 -5.76 -4.09 23.73
N ALA A 118 -4.55 -3.76 23.27
CA ALA A 118 -4.35 -3.08 22.00
C ALA A 118 -4.59 -4.01 20.81
N VAL A 119 -4.20 -5.29 20.93
CA VAL A 119 -4.54 -6.32 19.93
C VAL A 119 -6.05 -6.44 19.77
N GLU A 120 -6.77 -6.56 20.89
CA GLU A 120 -8.23 -6.71 20.85
C GLU A 120 -8.92 -5.46 20.33
N ALA A 121 -8.48 -4.26 20.72
CA ALA A 121 -9.01 -3.01 20.16
C ALA A 121 -8.81 -2.93 18.64
N LEU A 122 -7.64 -3.34 18.15
CA LEU A 122 -7.34 -3.38 16.72
C LEU A 122 -8.21 -4.42 15.99
N ARG A 123 -8.39 -5.62 16.56
CA ARG A 123 -9.29 -6.66 16.03
C ARG A 123 -10.73 -6.17 15.95
N ALA A 124 -11.24 -5.55 17.01
CA ALA A 124 -12.60 -5.04 17.06
C ALA A 124 -12.79 -3.96 15.98
N LEU A 125 -11.84 -3.05 15.84
CA LEU A 125 -11.89 -1.98 14.84
C LEU A 125 -11.96 -2.55 13.41
N PHE A 126 -11.09 -3.50 13.07
CA PHE A 126 -11.13 -4.12 11.74
C PHE A 126 -12.39 -4.97 11.52
N LEU A 127 -12.90 -5.65 12.54
CA LEU A 127 -14.14 -6.41 12.45
C LEU A 127 -15.35 -5.49 12.24
N GLU A 128 -15.44 -4.39 12.99
CA GLU A 128 -16.48 -3.38 12.82
C GLU A 128 -16.46 -2.78 11.41
N ASP A 129 -15.27 -2.45 10.90
CA ASP A 129 -15.09 -1.98 9.53
C ASP A 129 -15.58 -3.01 8.50
N LEU A 130 -15.18 -4.27 8.66
CA LEU A 130 -15.57 -5.37 7.78
C LEU A 130 -17.09 -5.62 7.79
N LEU A 131 -17.73 -5.52 8.96
CA LEU A 131 -19.17 -5.69 9.10
C LEU A 131 -19.94 -4.49 8.50
N ALA A 132 -19.44 -3.27 8.67
CA ALA A 132 -20.01 -2.08 8.06
C ALA A 132 -19.83 -2.06 6.54
N ARG A 133 -18.77 -2.68 6.03
CA ARG A 133 -18.39 -2.70 4.61
C ARG A 133 -17.98 -4.11 4.16
N PRO A 134 -18.95 -5.01 3.94
CA PRO A 134 -18.65 -6.39 3.56
C PRO A 134 -17.94 -6.49 2.22
N LEU A 135 -16.95 -7.38 2.12
CA LEU A 135 -16.14 -7.63 0.92
C LEU A 135 -16.97 -8.12 -0.30
N THR A 136 -18.22 -8.54 -0.08
CA THR A 136 -19.11 -9.13 -1.08
C THR A 136 -19.55 -8.16 -2.17
N ARG A 137 -19.42 -6.84 -1.98
CA ARG A 137 -19.77 -5.85 -3.01
C ARG A 137 -18.90 -5.98 -4.29
N ILE A 138 -17.63 -6.37 -4.15
CA ILE A 138 -16.69 -6.57 -5.27
C ILE A 138 -17.00 -7.86 -6.05
N ALA A 139 -17.54 -8.89 -5.40
CA ALA A 139 -17.93 -10.14 -6.04
C ALA A 139 -19.26 -10.04 -6.81
N ALA A 140 -20.17 -9.14 -6.38
CA ALA A 140 -21.45 -8.91 -7.04
C ALA A 140 -21.30 -8.09 -8.33
N GLU A 141 -20.40 -7.10 -8.36
CA GLU A 141 -20.15 -6.27 -9.55
C GLU A 141 -19.45 -7.04 -10.68
N ARG A 142 -18.63 -8.05 -10.36
CA ARG A 142 -18.09 -8.98 -11.38
C ARG A 142 -19.14 -9.93 -11.98
N ARG A 143 -20.29 -10.11 -11.34
CA ARG A 143 -21.39 -10.97 -11.87
C ARG A 143 -22.42 -10.18 -12.68
N THR A 144 -22.52 -8.86 -12.49
CA THR A 144 -23.42 -8.01 -13.28
C THR A 144 -22.80 -7.56 -14.62
N ALA A 145 -21.49 -7.70 -14.79
CA ALA A 145 -20.83 -7.67 -16.10
C ALA A 145 -21.04 -9.02 -16.83
N GLY A 146 -22.30 -9.33 -17.16
CA GLY A 146 -22.64 -10.44 -18.04
C GLY A 146 -22.01 -10.24 -19.43
N PRO A 147 -21.67 -11.32 -20.15
CA PRO A 147 -21.07 -11.21 -21.47
C PRO A 147 -22.13 -10.66 -22.42
N SER A 148 -22.00 -9.39 -22.82
CA SER A 148 -22.68 -8.88 -24.00
C SER A 148 -22.09 -9.60 -25.21
N ARG A 149 -22.67 -10.76 -25.55
CA ARG A 149 -22.53 -11.38 -26.87
C ARG A 149 -23.10 -10.39 -27.87
N ARG A 150 -22.26 -9.48 -28.38
CA ARG A 150 -22.50 -8.90 -29.70
C ARG A 150 -22.33 -10.02 -30.70
N THR A 151 -23.46 -10.53 -31.17
CA THR A 151 -23.56 -11.39 -32.34
C THR A 151 -22.85 -10.69 -33.49
N VAL A 152 -21.64 -11.15 -33.84
CA VAL A 152 -20.98 -10.76 -35.08
C VAL A 152 -21.82 -11.36 -36.20
N GLY A 153 -22.57 -10.49 -36.87
CA GLY A 153 -23.36 -10.83 -38.04
C GLY A 153 -22.47 -11.50 -39.08
N SER A 154 -22.88 -12.72 -39.45
CA SER A 154 -22.38 -13.49 -40.57
C SER A 154 -22.39 -12.65 -41.85
N LEU A 155 -21.22 -12.16 -42.26
CA LEU A 155 -20.98 -11.69 -43.62
C LEU A 155 -20.73 -12.92 -44.50
N ARG A 156 -21.79 -13.40 -45.14
CA ARG A 156 -21.72 -14.38 -46.22
C ARG A 156 -20.91 -13.79 -47.37
N HIS A 157 -19.81 -14.45 -47.72
CA HIS A 157 -19.19 -14.34 -49.03
C HIS A 157 -20.20 -14.73 -50.11
N ARG A 158 -20.40 -13.84 -51.08
CA ARG A 158 -21.01 -14.13 -52.38
C ARG A 158 -20.26 -13.30 -53.43
N TRP A 159 -19.30 -13.94 -54.08
CA TRP A 159 -18.74 -13.50 -55.35
C TRP A 159 -18.97 -14.66 -56.31
N ASP A 160 -19.89 -14.47 -57.25
CA ASP A 160 -20.02 -15.30 -58.45
C ASP A 160 -20.31 -14.33 -59.62
N ALA A 161 -19.59 -14.60 -60.72
CA ALA A 161 -19.61 -14.00 -62.06
C ALA A 161 -18.80 -12.70 -62.26
#